data_AF-A0A3M7MEX5-F1
#
_entry.id   AF-A0A3M7MEX5-F1
#
_cell.length_a   1.000
_cell.length_b   1.000
_cell.length_c   1.000
_cell.angle_alpha   90.00
_cell.angle_beta   90.00
_cell.angle_gamma   90.00
#
_symmetry.space_group_name_H-M   'P 1'
#
loop_
_entity.id
_entity.type
_entity.pdbx_description
1 polymer ?
#
loop_
_entity_poly.entity_id
_entity_poly.type
_entity_poly.pdbx_seq_one_letter_code
_entity_poly.pdbx_strand_id
1 'polypeptide(L)'
;MQGPQAPLEADASRALADIEADLLAALKEEGVVNLDHFDLDVIDIDALNAMASAPELSAAFDAFKTQIVESRLLEQYPVMQSGADNVSEADPVQQAQPQPQASVQACAQAGKAEGFLFDSLEEAVAAQKAPSWICPNPDATIPATDRDRASYVLKLVNAMNNTASVYDSPGLKFARRWYHPVTGPSQYYSAEAKEIVCWDLVHLAEELHRNGAGALYSIDKLFWDATDKTCCWTFEQRIQNIALLLMYSKARCEALLSNETMQAVVGHPDTLLALVGKNAKENRARQTVMEYGRGIIELQVGP
;
A
#
# COMPACT_ATOMS: atom_id res chain seq x y z
N MET A 1 -7.94 -34.41 57.08
CA MET A 1 -6.74 -34.58 56.23
C MET A 1 -7.02 -33.89 54.91
N GLN A 2 -6.62 -32.62 54.81
CA GLN A 2 -6.58 -31.86 53.56
C GLN A 2 -5.11 -31.72 53.18
N GLY A 3 -4.73 -32.29 52.04
CA GLY A 3 -3.42 -32.07 51.41
C GLY A 3 -3.50 -30.87 50.47
N PRO A 4 -2.40 -30.12 50.28
CA PRO A 4 -2.41 -28.90 49.49
C PRO A 4 -2.29 -29.23 47.99
N GLN A 5 -3.22 -28.73 47.18
CA GLN A 5 -3.04 -28.63 45.74
C GLN A 5 -2.18 -27.42 45.42
N ALA A 6 -1.05 -27.64 44.76
CA ALA A 6 -0.24 -26.59 44.16
C ALA A 6 -0.88 -26.13 42.82
N PRO A 7 -0.66 -24.87 42.39
CA PRO A 7 -1.40 -24.31 41.25
C PRO A 7 -0.74 -24.70 39.92
N LEU A 8 -1.51 -25.37 39.07
CA LEU A 8 -1.15 -25.79 37.70
C LEU A 8 -0.80 -24.63 36.74
N GLU A 9 -1.10 -23.39 37.10
CA GLU A 9 -0.89 -22.24 36.21
C GLU A 9 0.59 -21.83 36.08
N ALA A 10 1.43 -22.11 37.09
CA ALA A 10 2.84 -21.75 37.05
C ALA A 10 3.67 -22.63 36.09
N ASP A 11 3.22 -23.84 35.79
CA ASP A 11 3.92 -24.79 34.91
C ASP A 11 3.63 -24.52 33.42
N ALA A 12 2.39 -24.12 33.09
CA ALA A 12 2.00 -23.80 31.72
C ALA A 12 2.69 -22.54 31.20
N SER A 13 2.83 -21.51 32.05
CA SER A 13 3.49 -20.25 31.69
C SER A 13 5.00 -20.42 31.45
N ARG A 14 5.62 -21.36 32.17
CA ARG A 14 7.04 -21.71 31.99
C ARG A 14 7.28 -22.53 30.73
N ALA A 15 6.42 -23.51 30.45
CA ALA A 15 6.47 -24.29 29.22
C ALA A 15 6.23 -23.42 27.96
N LEU A 16 5.35 -22.42 28.03
CA LEU A 16 5.12 -21.46 26.95
C LEU A 16 6.35 -20.57 26.68
N ALA A 17 7.01 -20.10 27.74
CA ALA A 17 8.23 -19.28 27.61
C ALA A 17 9.41 -20.07 27.00
N ASP A 18 9.51 -21.36 27.32
CA ASP A 18 10.56 -22.24 26.80
C ASP A 18 10.32 -22.57 25.30
N ILE A 19 9.06 -22.78 24.89
CA ILE A 19 8.69 -22.99 23.47
C ILE A 19 8.96 -21.74 22.61
N GLU A 20 8.67 -20.55 23.13
CA GLU A 20 8.91 -19.29 22.43
C GLU A 20 10.41 -19.00 22.27
N ALA A 21 11.21 -19.35 23.27
CA ALA A 21 12.67 -19.20 23.23
C ALA A 21 13.33 -20.16 22.24
N ASP A 22 12.92 -21.44 22.20
CA ASP A 22 13.48 -22.44 21.29
C ASP A 22 13.09 -22.18 19.83
N LEU A 23 11.86 -21.70 19.59
CA LEU A 23 11.41 -21.29 18.26
C LEU A 23 12.18 -20.05 17.77
N LEU A 24 12.41 -19.05 18.64
CA LEU A 24 13.24 -17.89 18.31
C LEU A 24 14.71 -18.25 18.08
N ALA A 25 15.25 -19.23 18.82
CA ALA A 25 16.62 -19.69 18.65
C ALA A 25 16.78 -20.43 17.32
N ALA A 26 15.86 -21.33 16.97
CA ALA A 26 15.87 -22.06 15.70
C ALA A 26 15.75 -21.12 14.49
N LEU A 27 14.89 -20.09 14.57
CA LEU A 27 14.73 -19.10 13.51
C LEU A 27 15.95 -18.17 13.34
N LYS A 28 16.72 -17.94 14.41
CA LYS A 28 17.97 -17.16 14.39
C LYS A 28 19.17 -17.98 13.89
N GLU A 29 19.27 -19.25 14.27
CA GLU A 29 20.39 -20.13 13.90
C GLU A 29 20.37 -20.48 12.41
N GLU A 30 19.20 -20.59 11.81
CA GLU A 30 19.00 -20.82 10.36
C GLU A 30 19.16 -19.53 9.52
N GLY A 31 19.26 -18.35 10.14
CA GLY A 31 19.43 -17.07 9.44
C GLY A 31 18.24 -16.65 8.55
N VAL A 32 17.05 -17.23 8.79
CA VAL A 32 15.88 -17.14 7.88
C VAL A 32 15.06 -15.85 8.08
N VAL A 33 15.13 -15.20 9.24
CA VAL A 33 14.29 -14.03 9.54
C VAL A 33 15.04 -12.95 10.31
N ASN A 34 15.12 -11.74 9.75
CA ASN A 34 15.42 -10.53 10.52
C ASN A 34 14.11 -10.03 11.15
N LEU A 35 13.93 -10.31 12.45
CA LEU A 35 12.70 -10.03 13.21
C LEU A 35 12.45 -8.53 13.45
N ASP A 36 13.39 -7.65 13.11
CA ASP A 36 13.23 -6.22 13.36
C ASP A 36 12.21 -5.54 12.42
N HIS A 37 11.68 -6.22 11.39
CA HIS A 37 10.75 -5.67 10.38
C HIS A 37 9.63 -6.68 10.00
N PHE A 38 8.98 -7.30 10.99
CA PHE A 38 7.80 -8.14 10.75
C PHE A 38 6.56 -7.25 10.56
N ASP A 39 6.02 -7.21 9.34
CA ASP A 39 4.81 -6.46 9.00
C ASP A 39 3.58 -7.37 9.15
N LEU A 40 2.75 -7.11 10.17
CA LEU A 40 1.59 -7.93 10.54
C LEU A 40 0.45 -7.90 9.51
N ASP A 41 0.49 -6.96 8.55
CA ASP A 41 -0.57 -6.79 7.55
C ASP A 41 -0.40 -7.68 6.30
N VAL A 42 0.69 -8.45 6.23
CA VAL A 42 0.97 -9.40 5.13
C VAL A 42 1.07 -10.82 5.69
N ILE A 43 0.00 -11.30 6.32
CA ILE A 43 -0.09 -12.70 6.73
C ILE A 43 -0.52 -13.53 5.52
N ASP A 44 0.42 -14.32 5.01
CA ASP A 44 0.21 -15.30 3.95
C ASP A 44 -0.61 -16.50 4.48
N ILE A 45 -1.87 -16.59 4.06
CA ILE A 45 -2.82 -17.66 4.44
C ILE A 45 -2.27 -19.04 4.03
N ASP A 46 -1.47 -19.12 2.97
CA ASP A 46 -0.90 -20.39 2.50
C ASP A 46 0.32 -20.80 3.33
N ALA A 47 1.09 -19.84 3.85
CA ALA A 47 2.12 -20.11 4.87
C ALA A 47 1.50 -20.57 6.19
N LEU A 48 0.37 -19.98 6.60
CA LEU A 48 -0.42 -20.42 7.76
C LEU A 48 -0.93 -21.86 7.58
N ASN A 49 -1.44 -22.20 6.40
CA ASN A 49 -1.95 -23.54 6.10
C ASN A 49 -0.83 -24.59 5.99
N ALA A 50 0.34 -24.21 5.46
CA ALA A 50 1.52 -25.06 5.44
C ALA A 50 2.04 -25.36 6.86
N MET A 51 2.01 -24.37 7.76
CA MET A 51 2.40 -24.55 9.17
C MET A 51 1.38 -25.38 9.97
N ALA A 52 0.08 -25.30 9.62
CA ALA A 52 -0.97 -26.14 10.20
C ALA A 52 -0.83 -27.65 9.87
N SER A 53 0.05 -28.00 8.93
CA SER A 53 0.34 -29.38 8.54
C SER A 53 1.36 -30.07 9.47
N ALA A 54 2.02 -29.31 10.35
CA ALA A 54 2.96 -29.85 11.33
C ALA A 54 2.20 -30.27 12.61
N PRO A 55 2.16 -31.57 12.95
CA PRO A 55 1.31 -32.07 14.04
C PRO A 55 1.65 -31.49 15.42
N GLU A 56 2.89 -31.03 15.62
CA GLU A 56 3.33 -30.42 16.89
C GLU A 56 2.92 -28.95 17.04
N LEU A 57 2.65 -28.24 15.93
CA LEU A 57 2.20 -26.84 15.93
C LEU A 57 0.68 -26.70 15.82
N SER A 58 -0.01 -27.77 15.42
CA SER A 58 -1.48 -27.81 15.25
C SER A 58 -2.22 -27.42 16.54
N ALA A 59 -1.79 -27.92 17.69
CA ALA A 59 -2.43 -27.60 18.99
C ALA A 59 -2.25 -26.13 19.41
N ALA A 60 -1.06 -25.55 19.18
CA ALA A 60 -0.80 -24.14 19.45
C ALA A 60 -1.60 -23.22 18.50
N PHE A 61 -1.79 -23.68 17.26
CA PHE A 61 -2.53 -22.94 16.25
C PHE A 61 -4.05 -22.99 16.47
N ASP A 62 -4.60 -24.12 16.92
CA ASP A 62 -6.00 -24.22 17.31
C ASP A 62 -6.33 -23.40 18.56
N ALA A 63 -5.38 -23.27 19.50
CA ALA A 63 -5.49 -22.35 20.62
C ALA A 63 -5.54 -20.88 20.14
N PHE A 64 -4.66 -20.51 19.20
CA PHE A 64 -4.61 -19.15 18.62
C PHE A 64 -5.85 -18.81 17.79
N LYS A 65 -6.38 -19.76 16.99
CA LYS A 65 -7.64 -19.60 16.25
C LYS A 65 -8.81 -19.33 17.18
N THR A 66 -8.92 -20.09 18.27
CA THR A 66 -9.96 -19.89 19.29
C THR A 66 -9.89 -18.48 19.87
N GLN A 67 -8.68 -17.99 20.14
CA GLN A 67 -8.45 -16.65 20.68
C GLN A 67 -8.83 -15.52 19.69
N ILE A 68 -8.57 -15.67 18.40
CA ILE A 68 -9.00 -14.70 17.35
C ILE A 68 -10.53 -14.68 17.20
N VAL A 69 -11.18 -15.84 17.24
CA VAL A 69 -12.64 -15.95 17.11
C VAL A 69 -13.35 -15.33 18.32
N GLU A 70 -12.84 -15.56 19.54
CA GLU A 70 -13.37 -14.93 20.77
C GLU A 70 -13.16 -13.40 20.77
N SER A 71 -12.01 -12.93 20.25
CA SER A 71 -11.73 -11.49 20.14
C SER A 71 -12.63 -10.77 19.13
N ARG A 72 -13.01 -11.44 18.02
CA ARG A 72 -13.91 -10.88 17.00
C ARG A 72 -15.40 -10.96 17.35
N LEU A 73 -15.81 -11.93 18.17
CA LEU A 73 -17.20 -12.03 18.64
C LEU A 73 -17.58 -10.94 19.63
N LEU A 74 -16.61 -10.29 20.27
CA LEU A 74 -16.84 -9.14 21.17
C LEU A 74 -17.01 -7.80 20.44
N GLU A 75 -16.64 -7.70 19.16
CA GLU A 75 -16.72 -6.45 18.38
C GLU A 75 -17.95 -6.34 17.47
N GLN A 76 -18.75 -7.40 17.32
CA GLN A 76 -19.75 -7.49 16.24
C GLN A 76 -21.24 -7.31 16.63
N TYR A 77 -21.57 -6.93 17.87
CA TYR A 77 -22.97 -6.65 18.25
C TYR A 77 -23.15 -5.33 19.03
N PRO A 78 -23.33 -4.18 18.35
CA PRO A 78 -24.19 -3.14 18.87
C PRO A 78 -25.66 -3.49 18.60
N VAL A 79 -26.44 -3.46 19.68
CA VAL A 79 -27.89 -3.66 19.75
C VAL A 79 -28.62 -2.74 18.76
N MET A 80 -29.29 -3.33 17.76
CA MET A 80 -30.25 -2.62 16.90
C MET A 80 -31.63 -2.66 17.54
N GLN A 81 -32.14 -1.51 17.99
CA GLN A 81 -33.55 -1.33 18.33
C GLN A 81 -34.36 -1.06 17.05
N SER A 82 -35.39 -1.86 16.86
CA SER A 82 -36.38 -1.78 15.79
C SER A 82 -37.37 -0.62 16.00
N GLY A 83 -37.55 0.21 14.99
CA GLY A 83 -38.69 1.11 14.85
C GLY A 83 -39.22 1.03 13.43
N ALA A 84 -40.35 0.36 13.27
CA ALA A 84 -41.13 0.30 12.05
C ALA A 84 -42.08 1.51 11.96
N ASP A 85 -42.40 1.92 10.72
CA ASP A 85 -43.58 2.64 10.22
C ASP A 85 -43.14 3.56 9.06
N ASN A 86 -43.85 3.84 7.96
CA ASN A 86 -45.03 3.30 7.28
C ASN A 86 -45.21 4.14 5.98
N VAL A 87 -45.84 3.55 4.95
CA VAL A 87 -46.57 4.11 3.76
C VAL A 87 -45.98 5.13 2.74
N SER A 88 -46.25 4.78 1.46
CA SER A 88 -46.95 5.54 0.39
C SER A 88 -46.21 6.26 -0.75
N GLU A 89 -46.57 5.75 -1.94
CA GLU A 89 -47.09 6.42 -3.14
C GLU A 89 -46.32 7.55 -3.86
N ALA A 90 -46.21 7.31 -5.16
CA ALA A 90 -45.75 8.21 -6.20
C ALA A 90 -46.74 9.34 -6.49
N ASP A 91 -46.22 10.49 -6.90
CA ASP A 91 -46.91 11.42 -7.80
C ASP A 91 -45.93 12.47 -8.42
N PRO A 92 -46.35 13.24 -9.45
CA PRO A 92 -45.50 13.60 -10.58
C PRO A 92 -44.87 15.00 -10.55
N VAL A 93 -43.95 15.15 -11.50
CA VAL A 93 -43.17 16.35 -11.88
C VAL A 93 -44.04 17.60 -12.06
N GLN A 94 -43.77 18.65 -11.26
CA GLN A 94 -44.23 20.02 -11.48
C GLN A 94 -43.03 20.97 -11.68
N GLN A 95 -43.07 21.71 -12.79
CA GLN A 95 -42.18 22.82 -13.13
C GLN A 95 -42.40 24.00 -12.17
N ALA A 96 -41.32 24.54 -11.61
CA ALA A 96 -41.35 25.77 -10.81
C ALA A 96 -40.57 26.91 -11.50
N GLN A 97 -41.23 28.07 -11.57
CA GLN A 97 -40.73 29.36 -12.02
C GLN A 97 -39.69 29.98 -11.05
N PRO A 98 -38.86 30.93 -11.53
CA PRO A 98 -37.81 31.56 -10.73
C PRO A 98 -38.37 32.60 -9.73
N GLN A 99 -38.00 32.47 -8.46
CA GLN A 99 -38.19 33.51 -7.44
C GLN A 99 -36.89 34.30 -7.16
N PRO A 100 -37.01 35.59 -6.79
CA PRO A 100 -35.89 36.52 -6.67
C PRO A 100 -35.03 36.32 -5.42
N GLN A 101 -33.74 36.59 -5.59
CA GLN A 101 -32.65 36.41 -4.64
C GLN A 101 -32.85 37.23 -3.36
N ALA A 102 -33.13 36.54 -2.25
CA ALA A 102 -32.95 37.06 -0.91
C ALA A 102 -31.54 36.69 -0.41
N SER A 103 -30.86 37.69 0.12
CA SER A 103 -29.54 37.68 0.73
C SER A 103 -29.30 36.53 1.71
N VAL A 104 -28.50 35.54 1.31
CA VAL A 104 -27.80 34.62 2.22
C VAL A 104 -26.51 35.27 2.67
N GLN A 105 -26.59 36.06 3.75
CA GLN A 105 -25.42 36.64 4.41
C GLN A 105 -25.54 36.37 5.91
N ALA A 106 -25.22 35.14 6.29
CA ALA A 106 -24.75 34.73 7.63
C ALA A 106 -24.51 33.22 7.63
N CYS A 107 -23.42 32.75 7.01
CA CYS A 107 -22.84 31.48 7.44
C CYS A 107 -22.30 31.72 8.85
N ALA A 108 -23.03 31.19 9.83
CA ALA A 108 -22.67 31.23 11.23
C ALA A 108 -21.20 30.79 11.40
N GLN A 109 -20.43 31.57 12.16
CA GLN A 109 -19.15 31.12 12.71
C GLN A 109 -19.48 29.95 13.63
N ALA A 110 -19.44 28.73 13.09
CA ALA A 110 -19.49 27.51 13.88
C ALA A 110 -18.23 27.56 14.76
N GLY A 111 -18.40 28.03 15.99
CA GLY A 111 -17.33 28.01 16.97
C GLY A 111 -16.78 26.60 17.11
N LYS A 112 -15.48 26.51 17.39
CA LYS A 112 -14.71 25.29 17.64
C LYS A 112 -15.54 24.26 18.41
N ALA A 113 -16.03 23.23 17.72
CA ALA A 113 -16.72 22.15 18.39
C ALA A 113 -15.72 21.49 19.37
N GLU A 114 -16.16 21.23 20.61
CA GLU A 114 -15.29 20.69 21.65
C GLU A 114 -14.58 19.41 21.15
N GLY A 115 -13.24 19.42 21.18
CA GLY A 115 -12.41 18.28 20.79
C GLY A 115 -11.69 18.39 19.44
N PHE A 116 -11.98 19.40 18.61
CA PHE A 116 -11.25 19.60 17.34
C PHE A 116 -10.09 20.60 17.46
N LEU A 117 -8.99 20.33 16.74
CA LEU A 117 -7.82 21.22 16.71
C LEU A 117 -7.98 22.40 15.75
N PHE A 118 -8.75 22.23 14.68
CA PHE A 118 -8.96 23.22 13.61
C PHE A 118 -10.44 23.54 13.45
N ASP A 119 -10.74 24.77 13.06
CA ASP A 119 -12.09 25.30 12.89
C ASP A 119 -12.61 25.12 11.44
N SER A 120 -11.72 24.84 10.49
CA SER A 120 -12.09 24.54 9.10
C SER A 120 -11.09 23.62 8.39
N LEU A 121 -11.49 23.09 7.21
CA LEU A 121 -10.61 22.31 6.34
C LEU A 121 -9.43 23.15 5.85
N GLU A 122 -9.67 24.41 5.50
CA GLU A 122 -8.63 25.34 5.04
C GLU A 122 -7.59 25.59 6.13
N GLU A 123 -8.00 25.72 7.39
CA GLU A 123 -7.08 25.85 8.51
C GLU A 123 -6.27 24.55 8.72
N ALA A 124 -6.91 23.39 8.65
CA ALA A 124 -6.22 22.10 8.77
C ALA A 124 -5.18 21.90 7.65
N VAL A 125 -5.53 22.24 6.41
CA VAL A 125 -4.61 22.19 5.26
C VAL A 125 -3.48 23.21 5.41
N ALA A 126 -3.77 24.44 5.86
CA ALA A 126 -2.76 25.48 6.08
C ALA A 126 -1.82 25.15 7.26
N ALA A 127 -2.29 24.39 8.25
CA ALA A 127 -1.48 23.92 9.37
C ALA A 127 -0.44 22.88 8.94
N GLN A 128 -0.69 22.14 7.85
CA GLN A 128 0.26 21.20 7.28
C GLN A 128 1.36 21.95 6.53
N LYS A 129 2.48 22.19 7.20
CA LYS A 129 3.66 22.82 6.60
C LYS A 129 4.42 21.79 5.76
N ALA A 130 4.33 21.93 4.44
CA ALA A 130 5.29 21.29 3.54
C ALA A 130 6.71 21.84 3.82
N PRO A 131 7.77 21.05 3.56
CA PRO A 131 9.13 21.56 3.57
C PRO A 131 9.29 22.78 2.65
N SER A 132 10.20 23.68 2.97
CA SER A 132 10.40 24.93 2.21
C SER A 132 11.45 24.82 1.09
N TRP A 133 11.86 23.61 0.71
CA TRP A 133 12.86 23.43 -0.33
C TRP A 133 12.23 23.50 -1.73
N ILE A 134 13.06 23.87 -2.70
CA ILE A 134 12.72 23.95 -4.11
C ILE A 134 13.79 23.16 -4.87
N CYS A 135 13.40 22.52 -5.97
CA CYS A 135 14.35 21.87 -6.88
C CYS A 135 15.36 22.89 -7.45
N PRO A 136 16.50 22.44 -8.02
CA PRO A 136 17.50 23.35 -8.59
C PRO A 136 16.90 24.28 -9.65
N ASN A 137 17.28 25.56 -9.59
CA ASN A 137 16.89 26.58 -10.56
C ASN A 137 18.13 27.44 -10.88
N PRO A 138 18.56 27.59 -12.16
CA PRO A 138 17.91 27.13 -13.38
C PRO A 138 18.09 25.64 -13.68
N ASP A 139 16.98 25.00 -14.10
CA ASP A 139 16.96 23.65 -14.65
C ASP A 139 16.41 23.69 -16.08
N ALA A 140 17.31 23.52 -17.06
CA ALA A 140 16.98 23.57 -18.48
C ALA A 140 16.22 22.32 -18.97
N THR A 141 16.07 21.29 -18.13
CA THR A 141 15.39 20.05 -18.49
C THR A 141 13.87 20.08 -18.23
N ILE A 142 13.39 21.10 -17.50
CA ILE A 142 11.95 21.33 -17.30
C ILE A 142 11.30 21.64 -18.66
N PRO A 143 10.22 20.93 -19.06
CA PRO A 143 9.60 21.13 -20.36
C PRO A 143 9.00 22.54 -20.47
N ALA A 144 9.27 23.22 -21.60
CA ALA A 144 8.73 24.54 -21.87
C ALA A 144 7.46 24.46 -22.73
N THR A 145 7.36 23.44 -23.57
CA THR A 145 6.26 23.24 -24.53
C THR A 145 5.57 21.90 -24.33
N ASP A 146 4.33 21.77 -24.84
CA ASP A 146 3.60 20.50 -24.80
C ASP A 146 4.28 19.40 -25.61
N ARG A 147 5.05 19.78 -26.63
CA ARG A 147 5.89 18.84 -27.39
C ARG A 147 6.98 18.24 -26.50
N ASP A 148 7.60 19.04 -25.63
CA ASP A 148 8.61 18.55 -24.69
C ASP A 148 7.97 17.62 -23.67
N ARG A 149 6.81 18.01 -23.11
CA ARG A 149 6.02 17.15 -22.20
C ARG A 149 5.67 15.81 -22.84
N ALA A 150 5.18 15.82 -24.08
CA ALA A 150 4.84 14.61 -24.83
C ALA A 150 6.05 13.66 -25.00
N SER A 151 7.26 14.20 -25.13
CA SER A 151 8.47 13.37 -25.21
C SER A 151 8.75 12.62 -23.90
N TYR A 152 8.55 13.25 -22.75
CA TYR A 152 8.65 12.61 -21.44
C TYR A 152 7.52 11.62 -21.19
N VAL A 153 6.29 11.96 -21.56
CA VAL A 153 5.14 11.05 -21.48
C VAL A 153 5.39 9.80 -22.29
N LEU A 154 5.86 9.92 -23.53
CA LEU A 154 6.20 8.77 -24.38
C LEU A 154 7.27 7.88 -23.72
N LYS A 155 8.27 8.47 -23.05
CA LYS A 155 9.29 7.74 -22.29
C LYS A 155 8.66 6.93 -21.16
N LEU A 156 7.74 7.52 -20.39
CA LEU A 156 7.04 6.85 -19.29
C LEU A 156 6.07 5.76 -19.79
N VAL A 157 5.33 6.01 -20.87
CA VAL A 157 4.42 5.03 -21.48
C VAL A 157 5.20 3.81 -21.97
N ASN A 158 6.35 4.02 -22.62
CA ASN A 158 7.22 2.93 -23.05
C ASN A 158 7.75 2.12 -21.86
N ALA A 159 8.15 2.79 -20.78
CA ALA A 159 8.56 2.12 -19.55
C ALA A 159 7.42 1.32 -18.90
N MET A 160 6.22 1.89 -18.83
CA MET A 160 5.04 1.21 -18.28
C MET A 160 4.65 -0.02 -19.10
N ASN A 161 4.80 0.04 -20.42
CA ASN A 161 4.54 -1.07 -21.33
C ASN A 161 5.68 -2.11 -21.41
N ASN A 162 6.85 -1.84 -20.84
CA ASN A 162 7.92 -2.83 -20.75
C ASN A 162 7.50 -4.00 -19.85
N THR A 163 7.51 -5.21 -20.39
CA THR A 163 7.22 -6.44 -19.64
C THR A 163 8.43 -7.36 -19.55
N ALA A 164 9.58 -6.94 -20.11
CA ALA A 164 10.83 -7.67 -20.04
C ALA A 164 11.63 -7.28 -18.78
N SER A 165 12.32 -8.24 -18.17
CA SER A 165 13.20 -8.01 -17.00
C SER A 165 12.51 -7.32 -15.82
N VAL A 166 11.20 -7.51 -15.66
CA VAL A 166 10.43 -7.00 -14.51
C VAL A 166 10.78 -7.78 -13.24
N TYR A 167 10.61 -7.14 -12.09
CA TYR A 167 10.82 -7.75 -10.79
C TYR A 167 9.62 -8.55 -10.29
N ASP A 168 8.43 -8.31 -10.84
CA ASP A 168 7.21 -9.04 -10.51
C ASP A 168 7.27 -10.51 -10.96
N SER A 169 6.70 -11.41 -10.16
CA SER A 169 6.64 -12.83 -10.49
C SER A 169 5.72 -13.10 -11.68
N PRO A 170 6.09 -13.97 -12.64
CA PRO A 170 5.34 -14.22 -13.88
C PRO A 170 4.09 -15.11 -13.69
N GLY A 171 3.33 -14.93 -12.61
CA GLY A 171 2.14 -15.73 -12.29
C GLY A 171 0.91 -15.40 -13.14
N LEU A 172 -0.20 -16.12 -12.90
CA LEU A 172 -1.46 -15.95 -13.64
C LEU A 172 -1.98 -14.49 -13.58
N LYS A 173 -1.84 -13.82 -12.42
CA LYS A 173 -2.23 -12.42 -12.26
C LYS A 173 -1.43 -11.51 -13.20
N PHE A 174 -0.11 -11.72 -13.27
CA PHE A 174 0.77 -10.99 -14.17
C PHE A 174 0.38 -11.24 -15.63
N ALA A 175 0.19 -12.52 -15.99
CA ALA A 175 -0.13 -12.90 -17.36
C ALA A 175 -1.47 -12.31 -17.84
N ARG A 176 -2.48 -12.29 -16.97
CA ARG A 176 -3.79 -11.70 -17.27
C ARG A 176 -3.73 -10.19 -17.45
N ARG A 177 -2.89 -9.48 -16.68
CA ARG A 177 -2.89 -8.01 -16.65
C ARG A 177 -1.87 -7.36 -17.56
N TRP A 178 -0.74 -8.00 -17.80
CA TRP A 178 0.42 -7.38 -18.45
C TRP A 178 0.86 -8.12 -19.71
N TYR A 179 1.25 -9.38 -19.58
CA TYR A 179 1.80 -10.14 -20.71
C TYR A 179 1.66 -11.64 -20.51
N HIS A 180 1.01 -12.30 -21.45
CA HIS A 180 0.91 -13.76 -21.48
C HIS A 180 1.91 -14.34 -22.49
N PRO A 181 2.67 -15.40 -22.17
CA PRO A 181 3.71 -15.95 -23.05
C PRO A 181 3.21 -16.39 -24.44
N VAL A 182 1.95 -16.80 -24.55
CA VAL A 182 1.37 -17.32 -25.80
C VAL A 182 0.61 -16.25 -26.59
N THR A 183 -0.12 -15.36 -25.91
CA THR A 183 -1.03 -14.40 -26.57
C THR A 183 -0.42 -13.00 -26.65
N GLY A 184 0.72 -12.78 -26.00
CA GLY A 184 1.43 -11.51 -26.00
C GLY A 184 0.88 -10.49 -24.99
N PRO A 185 0.99 -9.18 -25.29
CA PRO A 185 0.53 -8.11 -24.41
C PRO A 185 -0.96 -8.20 -24.06
N SER A 186 -1.30 -7.95 -22.80
CA SER A 186 -2.69 -7.93 -22.34
C SER A 186 -3.39 -6.61 -22.68
N GLN A 187 -4.69 -6.69 -22.94
CA GLN A 187 -5.60 -5.54 -23.11
C GLN A 187 -6.31 -5.11 -21.82
N TYR A 188 -5.95 -5.70 -20.66
CA TYR A 188 -6.62 -5.44 -19.39
C TYR A 188 -6.61 -3.95 -19.01
N TYR A 189 -5.47 -3.27 -19.22
CA TYR A 189 -5.36 -1.83 -19.07
C TYR A 189 -5.30 -1.17 -20.45
N SER A 190 -6.20 -0.22 -20.70
CA SER A 190 -6.25 0.51 -21.97
C SER A 190 -4.99 1.37 -22.17
N ALA A 191 -4.65 1.66 -23.43
CA ALA A 191 -3.49 2.50 -23.74
C ALA A 191 -3.72 3.94 -23.24
N GLU A 192 -4.94 4.42 -23.34
CA GLU A 192 -5.38 5.75 -22.92
C GLU A 192 -5.23 5.92 -21.40
N ALA A 193 -5.63 4.93 -20.60
CA ALA A 193 -5.48 5.00 -19.14
C ALA A 193 -4.00 5.10 -18.72
N LYS A 194 -3.12 4.35 -19.38
CA LYS A 194 -1.67 4.42 -19.14
C LYS A 194 -1.10 5.78 -19.53
N GLU A 195 -1.53 6.32 -20.66
CA GLU A 195 -1.10 7.63 -21.13
C GLU A 195 -1.56 8.76 -20.19
N ILE A 196 -2.81 8.75 -19.74
CA ILE A 196 -3.35 9.72 -18.77
C ILE A 196 -2.50 9.75 -17.50
N VAL A 197 -2.23 8.60 -16.90
CA VAL A 197 -1.38 8.52 -15.70
C VAL A 197 0.03 9.06 -15.96
N CYS A 198 0.59 8.83 -17.15
CA CYS A 198 1.90 9.36 -17.51
C CYS A 198 1.88 10.89 -17.68
N TRP A 199 0.79 11.47 -18.18
CA TRP A 199 0.59 12.92 -18.19
C TRP A 199 0.52 13.49 -16.77
N ASP A 200 -0.23 12.85 -15.88
CA ASP A 200 -0.36 13.28 -14.47
C ASP A 200 1.00 13.24 -13.75
N LEU A 201 1.80 12.19 -13.98
CA LEU A 201 3.16 12.09 -13.43
C LEU A 201 4.07 13.23 -13.91
N VAL A 202 4.05 13.53 -15.22
CA VAL A 202 4.86 14.62 -15.79
C VAL A 202 4.39 15.98 -15.26
N HIS A 203 3.08 16.20 -15.18
CA HIS A 203 2.51 17.42 -14.64
C HIS A 203 2.88 17.63 -13.16
N LEU A 204 2.72 16.61 -12.32
CA LEU A 204 3.07 16.71 -10.90
C LEU A 204 4.59 16.89 -10.69
N ALA A 205 5.42 16.23 -11.49
CA ALA A 205 6.87 16.45 -11.47
C ALA A 205 7.23 17.90 -11.89
N GLU A 206 6.50 18.48 -12.84
CA GLU A 206 6.73 19.85 -13.28
C GLU A 206 6.35 20.84 -12.17
N GLU A 207 5.18 20.64 -11.54
CA GLU A 207 4.75 21.43 -10.39
C GLU A 207 5.75 21.36 -9.24
N LEU A 208 6.29 20.17 -8.93
CA LEU A 208 7.32 20.00 -7.91
C LEU A 208 8.60 20.78 -8.22
N HIS A 209 9.01 20.81 -9.50
CA HIS A 209 10.21 21.54 -9.90
C HIS A 209 10.00 23.07 -9.92
N ARG A 210 8.80 23.53 -10.25
CA ARG A 210 8.47 24.97 -10.34
C ARG A 210 8.12 25.58 -8.98
N ASN A 211 7.35 24.85 -8.18
CA ASN A 211 6.73 25.35 -6.95
C ASN A 211 7.36 24.75 -5.68
N GLY A 212 8.28 23.79 -5.83
CA GLY A 212 8.94 23.12 -4.72
C GLY A 212 8.04 22.08 -4.04
N ALA A 213 8.39 21.73 -2.80
CA ALA A 213 7.71 20.66 -2.06
C ALA A 213 6.20 20.88 -1.86
N GLY A 214 5.70 22.12 -1.96
CA GLY A 214 4.28 22.45 -1.85
C GLY A 214 3.41 21.87 -2.97
N ALA A 215 4.00 21.37 -4.06
CA ALA A 215 3.28 20.61 -5.07
C ALA A 215 2.85 19.21 -4.57
N LEU A 216 3.50 18.71 -3.52
CA LEU A 216 3.21 17.41 -2.92
C LEU A 216 2.39 17.55 -1.64
N TYR A 217 1.65 16.50 -1.32
CA TYR A 217 0.82 16.41 -0.11
C TYR A 217 1.09 15.10 0.61
N SER A 218 1.63 15.20 1.82
CA SER A 218 1.78 14.08 2.75
C SER A 218 1.88 14.57 4.20
N ILE A 219 1.23 13.84 5.11
CA ILE A 219 1.33 14.04 6.55
C ILE A 219 2.48 13.18 7.13
N ASP A 220 2.91 12.15 6.41
CA ASP A 220 3.92 11.21 6.85
C ASP A 220 5.32 11.83 6.81
N LYS A 221 6.03 11.75 7.94
CA LYS A 221 7.42 12.20 8.04
C LYS A 221 8.36 11.36 7.18
N LEU A 222 8.14 10.04 7.08
CA LEU A 222 9.01 9.15 6.30
C LEU A 222 8.95 9.48 4.81
N PHE A 223 7.77 9.86 4.31
CA PHE A 223 7.60 10.40 2.96
C PHE A 223 8.50 11.61 2.71
N TRP A 224 8.52 12.58 3.63
CA TRP A 224 9.33 13.80 3.46
C TRP A 224 10.82 13.51 3.60
N ASP A 225 11.22 12.68 4.57
CA ASP A 225 12.62 12.25 4.74
C ASP A 225 13.16 11.55 3.47
N ALA A 226 12.32 10.80 2.75
CA ALA A 226 12.67 10.19 1.47
C ALA A 226 12.70 11.22 0.33
N THR A 227 11.72 12.10 0.27
CA THR A 227 11.57 13.11 -0.80
C THR A 227 12.69 14.15 -0.76
N ASP A 228 13.11 14.58 0.44
CA ASP A 228 14.21 15.54 0.66
C ASP A 228 15.52 15.08 0.00
N LYS A 229 15.76 13.77 -0.10
CA LYS A 229 16.96 13.22 -0.76
C LYS A 229 17.01 13.53 -2.26
N THR A 230 15.86 13.82 -2.87
CA THR A 230 15.72 14.14 -4.29
C THR A 230 15.58 15.64 -4.55
N CYS A 231 15.68 16.50 -3.52
CA CYS A 231 15.49 17.95 -3.67
C CYS A 231 16.52 18.60 -4.61
N CYS A 232 17.67 17.97 -4.84
CA CYS A 232 18.74 18.48 -5.70
C CYS A 232 18.72 17.90 -7.13
N TRP A 233 17.72 17.10 -7.48
CA TRP A 233 17.64 16.49 -8.80
C TRP A 233 17.18 17.47 -9.86
N THR A 234 17.62 17.27 -11.10
CA THR A 234 17.00 17.88 -12.27
C THR A 234 15.71 17.15 -12.66
N PHE A 235 14.86 17.82 -13.44
CA PHE A 235 13.60 17.27 -13.93
C PHE A 235 13.84 16.00 -14.73
N GLU A 236 14.85 16.00 -15.61
CA GLU A 236 15.23 14.80 -16.37
C GLU A 236 15.66 13.63 -15.47
N GLN A 237 16.47 13.89 -14.43
CA GLN A 237 16.89 12.85 -13.49
C GLN A 237 15.69 12.24 -12.77
N ARG A 238 14.72 13.07 -12.37
CA ARG A 238 13.48 12.62 -11.73
C ARG A 238 12.67 11.73 -12.68
N ILE A 239 12.40 12.20 -13.90
CA ILE A 239 11.65 11.42 -14.90
C ILE A 239 12.38 10.12 -15.26
N GLN A 240 13.71 10.12 -15.32
CA GLN A 240 14.48 8.90 -15.57
C GLN A 240 14.32 7.87 -14.46
N ASN A 241 14.34 8.27 -13.19
CA ASN A 241 14.12 7.36 -12.07
C ASN A 241 12.67 6.85 -12.02
N ILE A 242 11.68 7.70 -12.32
CA ILE A 242 10.29 7.27 -12.48
C ILE A 242 10.20 6.22 -13.60
N ALA A 243 10.80 6.47 -14.76
CA ALA A 243 10.81 5.51 -15.87
C ALA A 243 11.43 4.16 -15.46
N LEU A 244 12.55 4.16 -14.73
CA LEU A 244 13.16 2.91 -14.22
C LEU A 244 12.20 2.18 -13.27
N LEU A 245 11.55 2.89 -12.36
CA LEU A 245 10.57 2.30 -11.44
C LEU A 245 9.41 1.64 -12.21
N LEU A 246 8.82 2.34 -13.18
CA LEU A 246 7.73 1.81 -14.01
C LEU A 246 8.17 0.64 -14.90
N MET A 247 9.42 0.67 -15.36
CA MET A 247 10.00 -0.38 -16.19
C MET A 247 10.14 -1.70 -15.42
N TYR A 248 10.57 -1.63 -14.16
CA TYR A 248 10.89 -2.79 -13.35
C TYR A 248 9.74 -3.28 -12.45
N SER A 249 8.75 -2.43 -12.13
CA SER A 249 7.67 -2.79 -11.19
C SER A 249 6.28 -2.58 -11.77
N LYS A 250 5.64 -3.67 -12.17
CA LYS A 250 4.24 -3.66 -12.61
C LYS A 250 3.29 -3.46 -11.43
N ALA A 251 3.59 -4.00 -10.25
CA ALA A 251 2.79 -3.69 -9.05
C ALA A 251 2.69 -2.18 -8.78
N ARG A 252 3.76 -1.41 -9.01
CA ARG A 252 3.70 0.06 -8.90
C ARG A 252 2.89 0.71 -10.02
N CYS A 253 2.99 0.20 -11.25
CA CYS A 253 2.09 0.65 -12.32
C CYS A 253 0.62 0.39 -11.98
N GLU A 254 0.27 -0.74 -11.37
CA GLU A 254 -1.10 -1.04 -10.94
C GLU A 254 -1.60 -0.03 -9.90
N ALA A 255 -0.77 0.28 -8.89
CA ALA A 255 -1.10 1.27 -7.85
C ALA A 255 -1.21 2.71 -8.40
N LEU A 256 -0.52 3.03 -9.49
CA LEU A 256 -0.67 4.30 -10.19
C LEU A 256 -1.95 4.36 -11.01
N LEU A 257 -2.31 3.26 -11.68
CA LEU A 257 -3.57 3.14 -12.43
C LEU A 257 -4.80 3.19 -11.52
N SER A 258 -4.65 2.93 -10.21
CA SER A 258 -5.67 3.18 -9.19
C SER A 258 -5.52 4.53 -8.45
N ASN A 259 -4.57 5.37 -8.87
CA ASN A 259 -4.27 6.70 -8.29
C ASN A 259 -3.89 6.70 -6.80
N GLU A 260 -3.30 5.62 -6.29
CA GLU A 260 -2.97 5.48 -4.86
C GLU A 260 -1.61 6.08 -4.50
N THR A 261 -0.63 6.03 -5.42
CA THR A 261 0.79 6.26 -5.07
C THR A 261 1.49 7.35 -5.89
N MET A 262 0.72 8.20 -6.58
CA MET A 262 1.22 9.25 -7.49
C MET A 262 2.27 10.16 -6.83
N GLN A 263 1.93 10.70 -5.66
CA GLN A 263 2.77 11.59 -4.85
C GLN A 263 4.15 10.97 -4.53
N ALA A 264 4.16 9.71 -4.08
CA ALA A 264 5.39 9.01 -3.68
C ALA A 264 6.27 8.69 -4.89
N VAL A 265 5.66 8.29 -6.02
CA VAL A 265 6.37 8.02 -7.27
C VAL A 265 7.10 9.26 -7.78
N VAL A 266 6.48 10.45 -7.70
CA VAL A 266 7.15 11.70 -8.09
C VAL A 266 8.16 12.17 -7.05
N GLY A 267 7.82 12.03 -5.76
CA GLY A 267 8.62 12.53 -4.66
C GLY A 267 9.94 11.80 -4.44
N HIS A 268 9.94 10.46 -4.43
CA HIS A 268 11.14 9.65 -4.10
C HIS A 268 11.20 8.33 -4.89
N PRO A 269 11.23 8.39 -6.25
CA PRO A 269 11.22 7.19 -7.09
C PRO A 269 12.42 6.25 -6.89
N ASP A 270 13.58 6.77 -6.48
CA ASP A 270 14.78 5.96 -6.18
C ASP A 270 14.58 5.06 -4.97
N THR A 271 13.97 5.59 -3.90
CA THR A 271 13.68 4.85 -2.68
C THR A 271 12.69 3.73 -2.97
N LEU A 272 11.66 4.02 -3.78
CA LEU A 272 10.71 3.00 -4.24
C LEU A 272 11.39 1.96 -5.13
N LEU A 273 12.28 2.36 -6.03
CA LEU A 273 13.01 1.44 -6.91
C LEU A 273 13.92 0.49 -6.11
N ALA A 274 14.64 1.01 -5.12
CA ALA A 274 15.46 0.21 -4.22
C ALA A 274 14.61 -0.79 -3.43
N LEU A 275 13.44 -0.36 -2.94
CA LEU A 275 12.50 -1.22 -2.23
C LEU A 275 11.97 -2.36 -3.12
N VAL A 276 11.59 -2.07 -4.37
CA VAL A 276 11.14 -3.13 -5.29
C VAL A 276 12.26 -4.15 -5.53
N GLY A 277 13.50 -3.70 -5.74
CA GLY A 277 14.64 -4.60 -5.93
C GLY A 277 14.88 -5.50 -4.70
N LYS A 278 14.80 -4.94 -3.49
CA LYS A 278 14.91 -5.70 -2.23
C LYS A 278 13.79 -6.73 -2.11
N ASN A 279 12.54 -6.31 -2.30
CA ASN A 279 11.38 -7.20 -2.20
C ASN A 279 11.45 -8.33 -3.23
N ALA A 280 11.93 -8.06 -4.45
CA ALA A 280 12.11 -9.08 -5.48
C ALA A 280 13.13 -10.15 -5.06
N LYS A 281 14.25 -9.73 -4.45
CA LYS A 281 15.27 -10.64 -3.94
C LYS A 281 14.71 -11.52 -2.80
N GLU A 282 14.02 -10.91 -1.86
CA GLU A 282 13.43 -11.60 -0.71
C GLU A 282 12.33 -12.59 -1.16
N ASN A 283 11.46 -12.19 -2.08
CA ASN A 283 10.42 -13.07 -2.62
C ASN A 283 11.01 -14.27 -3.38
N ARG A 284 12.10 -14.08 -4.14
CA ARG A 284 12.81 -15.20 -4.78
C ARG A 284 13.41 -16.16 -3.76
N ALA A 285 14.04 -15.64 -2.70
CA ALA A 285 14.59 -16.46 -1.64
C ALA A 285 13.49 -17.30 -0.95
N ARG A 286 12.35 -16.67 -0.62
CA ARG A 286 11.18 -17.36 -0.05
C ARG A 286 10.66 -18.44 -0.98
N GLN A 287 10.55 -18.14 -2.28
CA GLN A 287 10.09 -19.12 -3.27
C GLN A 287 11.01 -20.34 -3.34
N THR A 288 12.33 -20.14 -3.33
CA THR A 288 13.30 -21.24 -3.29
C THR A 288 13.12 -22.11 -2.05
N VAL A 289 12.93 -21.51 -0.87
CA VAL A 289 12.68 -22.27 0.38
C VAL A 289 11.39 -23.07 0.29
N MET A 290 10.31 -22.49 -0.24
CA MET A 290 9.03 -23.18 -0.42
C MET A 290 9.13 -24.37 -1.39
N GLU A 291 9.89 -24.23 -2.47
CA GLU A 291 10.12 -25.31 -3.45
C GLU A 291 10.88 -26.48 -2.81
N TYR A 292 11.92 -26.20 -2.00
CA TYR A 292 12.62 -27.23 -1.24
C TYR A 292 11.71 -27.93 -0.22
N GLY A 293 10.92 -27.17 0.54
CA GLY A 293 9.99 -27.72 1.53
C GLY A 293 8.96 -28.65 0.91
N ARG A 294 8.39 -28.28 -0.26
CA ARG A 294 7.45 -29.13 -1.00
C ARG A 294 8.08 -30.44 -1.46
N GLY A 295 9.32 -30.39 -1.96
CA GLY A 295 10.05 -31.60 -2.37
C GLY A 295 10.27 -32.58 -1.22
N ILE A 296 10.51 -32.09 0.00
CA ILE A 296 10.68 -32.95 1.19
C ILE A 296 9.35 -33.64 1.56
N ILE A 297 8.24 -32.91 1.54
CA ILE A 297 6.91 -33.47 1.83
C ILE A 297 6.56 -34.57 0.81
N GLU A 298 6.80 -34.34 -0.48
CA GLU A 298 6.54 -35.35 -1.52
C GLU A 298 7.36 -36.63 -1.32
N LEU A 299 8.61 -36.52 -0.85
CA LEU A 299 9.46 -37.67 -0.54
C LEU A 299 9.01 -38.44 0.72
N GLN A 300 8.39 -37.75 1.69
CA GLN A 300 7.94 -38.37 2.93
C GLN A 300 6.56 -39.02 2.81
N VAL A 301 5.70 -38.50 1.93
CA VAL A 301 4.34 -39.02 1.78
C VAL A 301 4.29 -40.30 0.93
N GLY A 302 5.24 -40.52 0.01
CA GLY A 302 5.31 -41.72 -0.83
C GLY A 302 4.08 -41.89 -1.75
N PRO A 303 4.21 -42.64 -2.87
CA PRO A 303 3.07 -42.94 -3.74
C PRO A 303 2.07 -43.91 -3.10
#